data_AF-A0A235F9I7-F1
#
_entry.id   AF-A0A235F9I7-F1
#
_cell.length_a   1.000
_cell.length_b   1.000
_cell.length_c   1.000
_cell.angle_alpha   90.00
_cell.angle_beta   90.00
_cell.angle_gamma   90.00
#
_symmetry.space_group_name_H-M   'P 1'
#
loop_
_entity.id
_entity.type
_entity.pdbx_description
1 polymer ?
#
loop_
_entity_poly.entity_id
_entity_poly.type
_entity_poly.pdbx_seq_one_letter_code
_entity_poly.pdbx_strand_id
1 'polypeptide(L)'
;MSVPRGYARFERRGDHVFRKHTYLQYGDQPTSIGSCLLLNPGSAETLHSDTHEVNLDATMKQLDCIIQEIHRGKDINGRFTVYNLFPLQNSSSKHAILTMENLMINRALTYEDCLVNVEELKQHPWILIGWGVMQHSKWTHLQELRTRWMNTIQEAGIQHFGKQKTPKRYYHPCPQLYKNRLMMVKNIRELYDETIGGGALVN
;
A
#
# COMPACT_ATOMS: atom_id res chain seq x y z
N MET A 1 14.70 12.05 14.35
CA MET A 1 13.95 11.23 13.37
C MET A 1 13.61 12.13 12.19
N SER A 2 13.87 11.69 10.96
CA SER A 2 13.54 12.46 9.76
C SER A 2 12.04 12.41 9.51
N VAL A 3 11.41 13.57 9.36
CA VAL A 3 10.03 13.66 8.87
C VAL A 3 10.04 13.33 7.38
N PRO A 4 9.29 12.31 6.91
CA PRO A 4 9.30 11.96 5.50
C PRO A 4 8.55 12.98 4.66
N ARG A 5 8.92 13.07 3.38
CA ARG A 5 8.16 13.77 2.34
C ARG A 5 7.33 12.79 1.55
N GLY A 6 6.06 13.09 1.30
CA GLY A 6 5.19 12.25 0.49
C GLY A 6 5.26 12.67 -0.97
N TYR A 7 5.31 11.71 -1.88
CA TYR A 7 5.27 11.96 -3.32
C TYR A 7 4.20 11.11 -3.99
N ALA A 8 3.53 11.68 -4.99
CA ALA A 8 2.56 10.96 -5.81
C ALA A 8 2.50 11.52 -7.22
N ARG A 9 2.10 10.68 -8.17
CA ARG A 9 1.73 11.08 -9.53
C ARG A 9 0.23 10.85 -9.74
N PHE A 10 -0.45 11.78 -10.42
CA PHE A 10 -1.87 11.64 -10.72
C PHE A 10 -2.10 11.63 -12.23
N GLU A 11 -3.06 10.83 -12.64
CA GLU A 11 -3.50 10.73 -14.02
C GLU A 11 -5.01 10.89 -14.06
N ARG A 12 -5.52 11.84 -14.85
CA ARG A 12 -6.95 12.03 -15.05
C ARG A 12 -7.36 11.34 -16.35
N ARG A 13 -8.35 10.43 -16.27
CA ARG A 13 -8.99 9.81 -17.46
C ARG A 13 -10.50 10.02 -17.34
N GLY A 14 -11.07 10.86 -18.21
CA GLY A 14 -12.46 11.31 -18.07
C GLY A 14 -12.70 11.97 -16.71
N ASP A 15 -13.75 11.54 -16.02
CA ASP A 15 -14.16 12.06 -14.70
C ASP A 15 -13.45 11.36 -13.52
N HIS A 16 -12.41 10.58 -13.80
CA HIS A 16 -11.72 9.78 -12.79
C HIS A 16 -10.26 10.19 -12.64
N VAL A 17 -9.82 10.27 -11.39
CA VAL A 17 -8.43 10.52 -11.03
C VAL A 17 -7.82 9.21 -10.54
N PHE A 18 -6.65 8.88 -11.08
CA PHE A 18 -5.89 7.69 -10.75
C PHE A 18 -4.58 8.12 -10.11
N ARG A 19 -4.31 7.66 -8.89
CA ARG A 19 -3.03 7.91 -8.21
C ARG A 19 -2.05 6.79 -8.53
N LYS A 20 -0.94 7.13 -9.15
CA LYS A 20 0.16 6.24 -9.52
C LYS A 20 1.44 6.66 -8.77
N HIS A 21 2.40 5.75 -8.65
CA HIS A 21 3.73 6.01 -8.05
C HIS A 21 3.68 6.83 -6.75
N THR A 22 3.17 6.23 -5.68
CA THR A 22 3.10 6.88 -4.37
C THR A 22 4.22 6.36 -3.47
N TYR A 23 4.96 7.25 -2.81
CA TYR A 23 5.98 6.84 -1.83
C TYR A 23 6.22 7.90 -0.75
N LEU A 24 6.75 7.44 0.39
CA LEU A 24 7.34 8.29 1.43
C LEU A 24 8.85 8.28 1.25
N GLN A 25 9.45 9.46 1.14
CA GLN A 25 10.89 9.66 1.04
C GLN A 25 11.48 10.02 2.40
N TYR A 26 12.42 9.20 2.86
CA TYR A 26 13.29 9.45 4.00
C TYR A 26 14.68 9.80 3.46
N GLY A 27 15.28 10.91 3.88
CA GLY A 27 16.56 11.36 3.33
C GLY A 27 16.49 11.66 1.82
N ASP A 28 17.53 11.23 1.09
CA ASP A 28 17.78 11.53 -0.31
C ASP A 28 17.99 10.29 -1.20
N GLN A 29 18.16 9.11 -0.62
CA GLN A 29 18.42 7.90 -1.37
C GLN A 29 17.14 7.36 -2.03
N PRO A 30 17.22 6.88 -3.29
CA PRO A 30 16.09 6.29 -3.98
C PRO A 30 15.87 4.81 -3.60
N THR A 31 16.76 4.21 -2.82
CA THR A 31 16.73 2.80 -2.43
C THR A 31 15.45 2.47 -1.67
N SER A 32 14.85 1.34 -1.99
CA SER A 32 13.64 0.89 -1.29
C SER A 32 13.97 0.47 0.15
N ILE A 33 13.19 0.96 1.10
CA ILE A 33 13.21 0.49 2.51
C ILE A 33 12.03 -0.44 2.83
N GLY A 34 11.12 -0.64 1.88
CA GLY A 34 9.92 -1.47 2.03
C GLY A 34 8.78 -0.95 1.17
N SER A 35 7.67 -1.68 1.17
CA SER A 35 6.45 -1.27 0.49
C SER A 35 5.19 -1.67 1.25
N CYS A 36 4.03 -1.14 0.85
CA CYS A 36 2.74 -1.68 1.26
C CYS A 36 1.76 -1.80 0.10
N LEU A 37 0.75 -2.66 0.28
CA LEU A 37 -0.37 -2.84 -0.63
C LEU A 37 -1.68 -2.53 0.08
N LEU A 38 -2.29 -1.41 -0.27
CA LEU A 38 -3.56 -0.93 0.28
C LEU A 38 -4.71 -1.14 -0.70
N LEU A 39 -5.95 -0.82 -0.30
CA LEU A 39 -7.12 -1.01 -1.16
C LEU A 39 -7.12 -0.02 -2.32
N ASN A 40 -7.22 1.27 -2.01
CA ASN A 40 -7.35 2.33 -2.98
C ASN A 40 -6.78 3.65 -2.43
N PRO A 41 -6.38 4.60 -3.29
CA PRO A 41 -5.98 5.92 -2.86
C PRO A 41 -7.07 6.70 -2.12
N GLY A 42 -6.70 7.38 -1.03
CA GLY A 42 -7.52 8.39 -0.39
C GLY A 42 -7.64 9.68 -1.22
N SER A 43 -8.39 10.67 -0.74
CA SER A 43 -8.84 11.85 -1.51
C SER A 43 -7.84 13.02 -1.64
N ALA A 44 -6.55 12.82 -1.41
CA ALA A 44 -5.57 13.90 -1.58
C ALA A 44 -5.38 14.19 -3.09
N GLU A 45 -5.95 15.26 -3.61
CA GLU A 45 -5.84 15.67 -5.02
C GLU A 45 -4.84 16.80 -5.19
N THR A 46 -4.05 16.67 -6.26
CA THR A 46 -3.23 17.72 -6.86
C THR A 46 -3.18 17.46 -8.37
N LEU A 47 -3.55 18.46 -9.17
CA LEU A 47 -3.69 18.36 -10.62
C LEU A 47 -2.34 18.50 -11.34
N HIS A 48 -1.44 17.54 -11.13
CA HIS A 48 -0.15 17.52 -11.85
C HIS A 48 0.12 16.14 -12.44
N SER A 49 0.55 16.15 -13.71
CA SER A 49 0.94 14.96 -14.47
C SER A 49 2.26 14.36 -14.01
N ASP A 50 3.12 15.17 -13.38
CA ASP A 50 4.42 14.75 -12.87
C ASP A 50 4.34 14.34 -11.40
N THR A 51 5.29 13.51 -10.97
CA THR A 51 5.46 13.15 -9.55
C THR A 51 5.86 14.40 -8.77
N HIS A 52 5.08 14.74 -7.76
CA HIS A 52 5.32 15.93 -6.93
C HIS A 52 5.03 15.64 -5.47
N GLU A 53 5.45 16.57 -4.61
CA GLU A 53 5.28 16.46 -3.18
C GLU A 53 3.82 16.65 -2.77
N VAL A 54 3.31 15.78 -1.91
CA VAL A 54 1.93 15.80 -1.42
C VAL A 54 1.90 15.85 0.10
N ASN A 55 0.85 16.48 0.62
CA ASN A 55 0.59 16.46 2.06
C ASN A 55 0.29 15.04 2.55
N LEU A 56 0.94 14.65 3.65
CA LEU A 56 0.70 13.34 4.24
C LEU A 56 -0.73 13.24 4.81
N ASP A 57 -1.51 12.33 4.25
CA ASP A 57 -2.84 11.99 4.78
C ASP A 57 -2.74 11.15 6.08
N ALA A 58 -3.90 10.84 6.68
CA ALA A 58 -3.94 10.05 7.92
C ALA A 58 -3.32 8.66 7.77
N THR A 59 -3.41 8.05 6.59
CA THR A 59 -2.83 6.74 6.30
C THR A 59 -1.32 6.86 6.16
N MET A 60 -0.83 7.85 5.41
CA MET A 60 0.61 8.10 5.26
C MET A 60 1.30 8.43 6.58
N LYS A 61 0.67 9.24 7.44
CA LYS A 61 1.17 9.51 8.80
C LYS A 61 1.21 8.24 9.66
N GLN A 62 0.21 7.38 9.52
CA GLN A 62 0.20 6.10 10.22
C GLN A 62 1.29 5.15 9.70
N LEU A 63 1.52 5.12 8.38
CA LEU A 63 2.60 4.36 7.77
C LEU A 63 3.95 4.86 8.26
N ASP A 64 4.15 6.17 8.37
CA ASP A 64 5.36 6.74 8.98
C ASP A 64 5.58 6.21 10.41
N CYS A 65 4.55 6.24 11.27
CA CYS A 65 4.66 5.64 12.61
C CYS A 65 5.07 4.15 12.58
N ILE A 66 4.55 3.38 11.62
CA ILE A 66 4.91 1.96 11.45
C ILE A 66 6.38 1.81 11.02
N ILE A 67 6.82 2.61 10.05
CA ILE A 67 8.18 2.56 9.49
C ILE A 67 9.20 2.99 10.55
N GLN A 68 8.93 4.08 11.27
CA GLN A 68 9.77 4.53 12.39
C GLN A 68 9.89 3.46 13.46
N GLU A 69 8.80 2.71 13.72
CA GLU A 69 8.84 1.61 14.68
C GLU A 69 9.64 0.41 14.17
N ILE A 70 9.50 0.01 12.91
CA ILE A 70 10.29 -1.06 12.27
C ILE A 70 11.79 -0.72 12.28
N HIS A 71 12.13 0.53 12.02
CA HIS A 71 13.51 1.02 11.98
C HIS A 71 13.95 1.71 13.29
N ARG A 72 13.29 1.42 14.42
CA ARG A 72 13.58 2.07 15.70
C ARG A 72 15.08 2.03 16.02
N GLY A 73 15.63 3.22 16.32
CA GLY A 73 17.05 3.40 16.65
C GLY A 73 18.01 3.44 15.45
N LYS A 74 17.49 3.44 14.21
CA LYS A 74 18.28 3.57 12.98
C LYS A 74 17.95 4.88 12.27
N ASP A 75 18.93 5.43 11.57
CA ASP A 75 18.70 6.51 10.62
C ASP A 75 18.10 5.93 9.34
N ILE A 76 16.92 6.43 8.97
CA ILE A 76 16.17 5.95 7.81
C ILE A 76 16.57 6.81 6.61
N ASN A 77 17.12 6.18 5.57
CA ASN A 77 17.40 6.84 4.28
C ASN A 77 16.95 5.91 3.14
N GLY A 78 15.98 6.35 2.35
CA GLY A 78 15.37 5.57 1.28
C GLY A 78 13.87 5.86 1.07
N ARG A 79 13.22 5.03 0.26
CA ARG A 79 11.81 5.18 -0.16
C ARG A 79 10.95 4.03 0.34
N PHE A 80 9.82 4.38 0.94
CA PHE A 80 8.76 3.45 1.25
C PHE A 80 7.62 3.58 0.22
N THR A 81 7.41 2.54 -0.59
CA THR A 81 6.47 2.60 -1.72
C THR A 81 5.06 2.17 -1.30
N VAL A 82 4.04 2.91 -1.76
CA VAL A 82 2.63 2.63 -1.45
C VAL A 82 1.93 2.19 -2.74
N TYR A 83 1.61 0.90 -2.81
CA TYR A 83 0.77 0.32 -3.83
C TYR A 83 -0.69 0.30 -3.41
N ASN A 84 -1.56 0.26 -4.40
CA ASN A 84 -3.00 0.11 -4.22
C ASN A 84 -3.49 -1.03 -5.12
N LEU A 85 -4.45 -1.83 -4.65
CA LEU A 85 -5.08 -2.88 -5.46
C LEU A 85 -5.64 -2.32 -6.77
N PHE A 86 -6.12 -1.09 -6.73
CA PHE A 86 -6.50 -0.32 -7.91
C PHE A 86 -6.21 1.18 -7.68
N PRO A 87 -5.81 1.93 -8.72
CA PRO A 87 -5.33 3.30 -8.57
C PRO A 87 -6.46 4.34 -8.49
N LEU A 88 -7.73 3.94 -8.60
CA LEU A 88 -8.86 4.87 -8.58
C LEU A 88 -8.96 5.61 -7.25
N GLN A 89 -8.87 6.94 -7.32
CA GLN A 89 -8.96 7.81 -6.16
C GLN A 89 -10.39 7.94 -5.66
N ASN A 90 -10.62 7.59 -4.38
CA ASN A 90 -11.90 7.80 -3.73
C ASN A 90 -11.79 7.67 -2.20
N SER A 91 -12.34 8.61 -1.44
CA SER A 91 -12.33 8.52 0.04
C SER A 91 -13.25 7.42 0.58
N SER A 92 -14.26 6.99 -0.17
CA SER A 92 -15.20 5.94 0.23
C SER A 92 -14.82 4.61 -0.40
N SER A 93 -14.25 3.70 0.38
CA SER A 93 -13.84 2.37 -0.11
C SER A 93 -14.97 1.60 -0.80
N LYS A 94 -16.21 1.69 -0.30
CA LYS A 94 -17.36 1.02 -0.93
C LYS A 94 -17.67 1.61 -2.31
N HIS A 95 -17.65 2.94 -2.42
CA HIS A 95 -17.90 3.59 -3.70
C HIS A 95 -16.74 3.35 -4.67
N ALA A 96 -15.49 3.42 -4.18
CA ALA A 96 -14.28 3.10 -4.94
C ALA A 96 -14.35 1.72 -5.59
N ILE A 97 -14.75 0.71 -4.81
CA ILE A 97 -14.88 -0.66 -5.32
C ILE A 97 -15.98 -0.73 -6.40
N LEU A 98 -17.16 -0.17 -6.15
CA LEU A 98 -18.25 -0.21 -7.12
C LEU A 98 -17.89 0.49 -8.43
N THR A 99 -17.22 1.65 -8.35
CA THR A 99 -16.74 2.38 -9.52
C THR A 99 -15.66 1.60 -10.25
N MET A 100 -14.68 1.02 -9.53
CA MET A 100 -13.64 0.18 -10.12
C MET A 100 -14.23 -1.04 -10.85
N GLU A 101 -15.17 -1.75 -10.24
CA GLU A 101 -15.84 -2.90 -10.85
C GLU A 101 -16.54 -2.49 -12.15
N ASN A 102 -17.24 -1.35 -12.17
CA ASN A 102 -17.88 -0.82 -13.37
C ASN A 102 -16.87 -0.44 -14.46
N LEU A 103 -15.77 0.22 -14.09
CA LEU A 103 -14.71 0.59 -15.04
C LEU A 103 -14.04 -0.63 -15.68
N MET A 104 -13.88 -1.72 -14.93
CA MET A 104 -13.34 -2.97 -15.47
C MET A 104 -14.34 -3.66 -16.42
N ILE A 105 -15.62 -3.71 -16.07
CA ILE A 105 -16.68 -4.24 -16.95
C ILE A 105 -16.70 -3.48 -18.28
N ASN A 106 -16.57 -2.15 -18.22
CA ASN A 106 -16.58 -1.27 -19.39
C ASN A 106 -15.21 -1.12 -20.07
N ARG A 107 -14.18 -1.86 -19.62
CA ARG A 107 -12.80 -1.83 -20.15
C ARG A 107 -12.12 -0.45 -20.11
N ALA A 108 -12.60 0.45 -19.26
CA ALA A 108 -11.98 1.75 -18.98
C ALA A 108 -10.83 1.64 -17.96
N LEU A 109 -10.75 0.51 -17.25
CA LEU A 109 -9.65 0.12 -16.39
C LEU A 109 -9.34 -1.35 -16.63
N THR A 110 -8.06 -1.70 -16.73
CA THR A 110 -7.60 -3.08 -16.95
C THR A 110 -6.90 -3.64 -15.72
N TYR A 111 -6.58 -4.94 -15.71
CA TYR A 111 -5.77 -5.50 -14.62
C TYR A 111 -4.32 -4.99 -14.70
N GLU A 112 -3.84 -4.75 -15.91
CA GLU A 112 -2.51 -4.21 -16.22
C GLU A 112 -2.34 -2.79 -15.66
N ASP A 113 -3.41 -1.99 -15.63
CA ASP A 113 -3.40 -0.67 -14.98
C ASP A 113 -3.25 -0.74 -13.45
N CYS A 114 -3.58 -1.89 -12.85
CA CYS A 114 -3.67 -2.09 -11.40
C CYS A 114 -2.50 -2.89 -10.80
N LEU A 115 -1.75 -3.60 -11.63
CA LEU A 115 -0.66 -4.48 -11.22
C LEU A 115 0.68 -3.84 -11.52
N VAL A 116 1.67 -4.21 -10.73
CA VAL A 116 3.09 -3.93 -11.01
C VAL A 116 3.75 -5.17 -11.58
N ASN A 117 4.86 -4.99 -12.27
CA ASN A 117 5.65 -6.12 -12.74
C ASN A 117 6.45 -6.75 -11.58
N VAL A 118 6.85 -8.01 -11.78
CA VAL A 118 7.60 -8.80 -10.80
C VAL A 118 8.97 -8.18 -10.47
N GLU A 119 9.65 -7.60 -11.47
CA GLU A 119 10.98 -6.99 -11.30
C GLU A 119 10.94 -5.73 -10.42
N GLU A 120 9.86 -4.96 -10.47
CA GLU A 120 9.60 -3.83 -9.59
C GLU A 120 9.42 -4.33 -8.14
N LEU A 121 8.65 -5.40 -7.93
CA LEU A 121 8.48 -5.96 -6.59
C LEU A 121 9.77 -6.49 -5.99
N LYS A 122 10.63 -7.14 -6.79
CA LYS A 122 11.95 -7.64 -6.35
C LYS A 122 12.87 -6.56 -5.80
N GLN A 123 12.62 -5.28 -6.11
CA GLN A 123 13.40 -4.17 -5.55
C GLN A 123 13.08 -3.91 -4.06
N HIS A 124 11.99 -4.46 -3.53
CA HIS A 124 11.58 -4.24 -2.15
C HIS A 124 12.08 -5.36 -1.22
N PRO A 125 12.60 -5.02 -0.03
CA PRO A 125 12.98 -6.03 0.95
C PRO A 125 11.77 -6.79 1.51
N TRP A 126 10.58 -6.17 1.53
CA TRP A 126 9.34 -6.74 2.04
C TRP A 126 8.12 -5.90 1.60
N ILE A 127 6.92 -6.46 1.75
CA ILE A 127 5.64 -5.76 1.52
C ILE A 127 4.63 -5.97 2.66
N LEU A 128 4.10 -4.87 3.20
CA LEU A 128 3.01 -4.86 4.16
C LEU A 128 1.64 -4.90 3.44
N ILE A 129 0.83 -5.93 3.68
CA ILE A 129 -0.51 -6.06 3.09
C ILE A 129 -1.56 -5.48 4.03
N GLY A 130 -2.37 -4.56 3.51
CA GLY A 130 -3.28 -3.72 4.29
C GLY A 130 -4.58 -3.33 3.57
N TRP A 131 -5.04 -4.12 2.60
CA TRP A 131 -6.15 -3.75 1.71
C TRP A 131 -7.57 -3.83 2.30
N GLY A 132 -7.71 -4.00 3.62
CA GLY A 132 -9.00 -4.04 4.31
C GLY A 132 -9.76 -5.37 4.20
N VAL A 133 -10.77 -5.53 5.05
CA VAL A 133 -11.50 -6.80 5.22
C VAL A 133 -12.81 -6.86 4.44
N MET A 134 -13.14 -5.80 3.68
CA MET A 134 -14.37 -5.73 2.92
C MET A 134 -14.40 -6.77 1.79
N GLN A 135 -15.53 -7.44 1.64
CA GLN A 135 -15.77 -8.40 0.58
C GLN A 135 -17.27 -8.52 0.32
N HIS A 136 -17.62 -8.70 -0.95
CA HIS A 136 -18.93 -9.10 -1.39
C HIS A 136 -18.74 -10.11 -2.53
N SER A 137 -19.60 -11.12 -2.60
CA SER A 137 -19.58 -12.12 -3.69
C SER A 137 -19.70 -11.52 -5.10
N LYS A 138 -20.31 -10.33 -5.23
CA LYS A 138 -20.52 -9.62 -6.49
C LYS A 138 -19.30 -8.80 -6.93
N TRP A 139 -18.30 -8.64 -6.08
CA TRP A 139 -17.07 -7.91 -6.40
C TRP A 139 -16.03 -8.88 -6.95
N THR A 140 -16.27 -9.32 -8.19
CA THR A 140 -15.46 -10.35 -8.85
C THR A 140 -14.10 -9.80 -9.25
N HIS A 141 -14.04 -8.56 -9.75
CA HIS A 141 -12.77 -7.94 -10.14
C HIS A 141 -11.89 -7.64 -8.93
N LEU A 142 -12.46 -7.24 -7.80
CA LEU A 142 -11.70 -7.06 -6.56
C LEU A 142 -11.08 -8.37 -6.06
N GLN A 143 -11.83 -9.48 -6.16
CA GLN A 143 -11.33 -10.80 -5.76
C GLN A 143 -10.19 -11.24 -6.69
N GLU A 144 -10.36 -11.03 -7.99
CA GLU A 144 -9.34 -11.35 -8.99
C GLU A 144 -8.07 -10.50 -8.78
N LEU A 145 -8.20 -9.20 -8.53
CA LEU A 145 -7.06 -8.32 -8.23
C LEU A 145 -6.27 -8.80 -7.01
N ARG A 146 -6.96 -9.20 -5.92
CA ARG A 146 -6.28 -9.77 -4.75
C ARG A 146 -5.51 -11.03 -5.09
N THR A 147 -6.11 -11.93 -5.86
CA THR A 147 -5.46 -13.17 -6.30
C THR A 147 -4.23 -12.86 -7.15
N ARG A 148 -4.35 -11.98 -8.14
CA ARG A 148 -3.24 -11.58 -9.02
C ARG A 148 -2.10 -10.95 -8.24
N TRP A 149 -2.39 -9.99 -7.35
CA TRP A 149 -1.38 -9.37 -6.50
C TRP A 149 -0.66 -10.40 -5.62
N MET A 150 -1.37 -11.36 -5.01
CA MET A 150 -0.72 -12.41 -4.23
C MET A 150 0.18 -13.30 -5.09
N ASN A 151 -0.27 -13.66 -6.30
CA ASN A 151 0.55 -14.44 -7.23
C ASN A 151 1.81 -13.67 -7.64
N THR A 152 1.69 -12.37 -7.94
CA THR A 152 2.85 -11.52 -8.29
C THR A 152 3.82 -11.37 -7.12
N ILE A 153 3.32 -11.20 -5.88
CA ILE A 153 4.14 -11.16 -4.67
C ILE A 153 4.89 -12.49 -4.47
N GLN A 154 4.20 -13.62 -4.67
CA GLN A 154 4.78 -14.95 -4.57
C GLN A 154 5.84 -15.20 -5.65
N GLU A 155 5.58 -14.81 -6.89
CA GLU A 155 6.50 -14.92 -8.02
C GLU A 155 7.74 -14.03 -7.84
N ALA A 156 7.58 -12.84 -7.26
CA ALA A 156 8.69 -11.96 -6.90
C ALA A 156 9.55 -12.52 -5.75
N GLY A 157 9.05 -13.49 -5.00
CA GLY A 157 9.77 -14.09 -3.87
C GLY A 157 9.97 -13.12 -2.70
N ILE A 158 9.20 -12.03 -2.64
CA ILE A 158 9.34 -11.05 -1.55
C ILE A 158 8.56 -11.49 -0.31
N GLN A 159 9.15 -11.25 0.86
CA GLN A 159 8.47 -11.50 2.11
C GLN A 159 7.30 -10.53 2.28
N HIS A 160 6.17 -11.01 2.79
CA HIS A 160 4.99 -10.20 3.01
C HIS A 160 4.36 -10.51 4.36
N PHE A 161 3.78 -9.49 4.98
CA PHE A 161 3.14 -9.61 6.28
C PHE A 161 1.98 -8.62 6.39
N GLY A 162 1.14 -8.79 7.41
CA GLY A 162 0.03 -7.89 7.68
C GLY A 162 -0.96 -8.51 8.64
N LYS A 163 -1.67 -7.67 9.40
CA LYS A 163 -2.61 -8.15 10.42
C LYS A 163 -3.83 -8.79 9.77
N GLN A 164 -3.93 -10.11 9.82
CA GLN A 164 -5.06 -10.84 9.26
C GLN A 164 -6.30 -10.80 10.17
N LYS A 165 -7.48 -10.76 9.57
CA LYS A 165 -8.77 -11.07 10.23
C LYS A 165 -9.14 -12.54 10.04
N THR A 166 -8.91 -13.03 8.83
CA THR A 166 -9.07 -14.41 8.39
C THR A 166 -8.05 -14.64 7.26
N PRO A 167 -7.82 -15.88 6.81
CA PRO A 167 -6.93 -16.13 5.67
C PRO A 167 -7.27 -15.21 4.49
N LYS A 168 -6.22 -14.60 3.89
CA LYS A 168 -6.30 -13.66 2.76
C LYS A 168 -7.07 -12.34 3.01
N ARG A 169 -7.44 -12.02 4.25
CA ARG A 169 -8.11 -10.78 4.63
C ARG A 169 -7.31 -10.01 5.65
N TYR A 170 -6.82 -8.84 5.26
CA TYR A 170 -5.92 -8.03 6.05
C TYR A 170 -6.62 -6.78 6.54
N TYR A 171 -6.44 -6.42 7.81
CA TYR A 171 -6.89 -5.14 8.34
C TYR A 171 -6.11 -4.00 7.70
N HIS A 172 -6.76 -2.85 7.56
CA HIS A 172 -6.09 -1.64 7.13
C HIS A 172 -5.09 -1.16 8.21
N PRO A 173 -3.86 -0.75 7.85
CA PRO A 173 -2.83 -0.35 8.82
C PRO A 173 -3.17 0.96 9.56
N CYS A 174 -4.12 1.74 9.02
CA CYS A 174 -4.71 2.88 9.70
C CYS A 174 -6.17 2.60 10.08
N PRO A 175 -6.44 2.10 11.30
CA PRO A 175 -7.79 1.99 11.84
C PRO A 175 -8.51 3.35 11.90
N GLN A 176 -9.84 3.31 11.71
CA GLN A 176 -10.69 4.49 11.84
C GLN A 176 -10.66 5.06 13.27
N LEU A 177 -10.72 4.19 14.28
CA LEU A 177 -10.65 4.60 15.68
C LEU A 177 -9.19 4.93 16.05
N TYR A 178 -8.93 6.20 16.34
CA TYR A 178 -7.59 6.71 16.67
C TYR A 178 -6.91 5.94 17.80
N LYS A 179 -7.67 5.59 18.85
CA LYS A 179 -7.17 4.80 20.00
C LYS A 179 -6.57 3.43 19.61
N ASN A 180 -6.98 2.86 18.47
CA ASN A 180 -6.48 1.58 17.98
C ASN A 180 -5.21 1.71 17.13
N ARG A 181 -4.82 2.93 16.73
CA ARG A 181 -3.68 3.16 15.84
C ARG A 181 -2.35 2.78 16.49
N LEU A 182 -2.14 3.14 17.75
CA LEU A 182 -0.93 2.76 18.49
C LEU A 182 -0.81 1.23 18.63
N MET A 183 -1.91 0.56 18.97
CA MET A 183 -1.93 -0.91 19.04
C MET A 183 -1.69 -1.53 17.66
N MET A 184 -2.18 -0.93 16.57
CA MET A 184 -1.88 -1.40 15.23
C MET A 184 -0.37 -1.31 14.91
N VAL A 185 0.29 -0.21 15.27
CA VAL A 185 1.76 -0.08 15.09
C VAL A 185 2.49 -1.24 15.77
N LYS A 186 2.18 -1.53 17.04
CA LYS A 186 2.79 -2.63 17.80
C LYS A 186 2.57 -3.99 17.15
N ASN A 187 1.32 -4.31 16.80
CA ASN A 187 1.02 -5.60 16.14
C ASN A 187 1.77 -5.76 14.81
N ILE A 188 1.86 -4.69 14.01
CA ILE A 188 2.56 -4.75 12.73
C ILE A 188 4.08 -4.90 12.94
N ARG A 189 4.64 -4.29 13.98
CA ARG A 189 6.05 -4.48 14.36
C ARG A 189 6.34 -5.93 14.78
N GLU A 190 5.49 -6.52 15.62
CA GLU A 190 5.62 -7.92 16.04
C GLU A 190 5.59 -8.86 14.83
N LEU A 191 4.61 -8.68 13.93
CA LEU A 191 4.51 -9.46 12.69
C LEU A 191 5.72 -9.27 11.76
N TYR A 192 6.29 -8.07 11.71
CA TYR A 192 7.53 -7.80 10.98
C TYR A 192 8.69 -8.59 11.58
N ASP A 193 8.86 -8.58 12.90
CA ASP A 193 9.94 -9.29 13.56
C ASP A 193 9.80 -10.81 13.38
N GLU A 194 8.59 -11.36 13.42
CA GLU A 194 8.33 -12.78 13.18
C GLU A 194 8.62 -13.20 11.72
N THR A 195 8.28 -12.35 10.76
CA THR A 195 8.36 -12.69 9.32
C THR A 195 9.73 -12.38 8.72
N ILE A 196 10.29 -11.22 9.08
CA ILE A 196 11.50 -10.64 8.48
C ILE A 196 12.68 -10.75 9.46
N GLY A 197 12.47 -10.36 10.73
CA GLY A 197 13.51 -10.33 11.75
C GLY A 197 14.01 -11.72 12.20
N GLY A 198 13.13 -12.72 12.21
CA GLY A 198 13.42 -14.10 12.60
C GLY A 198 14.32 -14.86 11.62
N GLY A 199 14.51 -14.36 10.40
CA GLY A 199 15.41 -14.95 9.40
C GLY A 199 16.91 -14.76 9.69
N ALA A 200 17.27 -13.90 10.65
CA ALA A 200 18.67 -13.62 10.99
C ALA A 200 19.27 -14.58 12.04
N LEU A 201 18.51 -15.54 12.59
CA LEU A 201 18.96 -16.47 13.63
C LEU A 201 19.15 -17.92 13.15
N VAL A 202 19.13 -18.16 11.84
CA VAL A 202 19.45 -19.47 11.25
C VAL A 202 20.52 -19.26 10.18
N ASN A 203 21.79 -19.24 10.61
CA ASN A 203 22.97 -19.65 9.86
C ASN A 203 24.13 -19.86 10.85
#